data_AF-A0A4S4MW67-F1
#
_entry.id   AF-A0A4S4MW67-F1
#
_cell.length_a   1.000
_cell.length_b   1.000
_cell.length_c   1.000
_cell.angle_alpha   90.00
_cell.angle_beta   90.00
_cell.angle_gamma   90.00
#
_symmetry.space_group_name_H-M   'P 1'
#
loop_
_entity.id
_entity.type
_entity.pdbx_description
1 polymer ?
#
loop_
_entity_poly.entity_id
_entity_poly.type
_entity_poly.pdbx_seq_one_letter_code
_entity_poly.pdbx_strand_id
1 'polypeptide(L)'
;MAAEPGVLTLINLSYILINDRRSSGLSPLGTRRLVGLYGLCLPVEMQMKSLSSTAIRYLNMTQTALEPACLYAVLFSRGDGTFHWTICAAVDERTAMKMHATNTLAWVYEQKMHDILESVSACVAVKIGKLSSTADIDRVSSLLEKIPMSIPPAYRAIERRFRCRIWFKEALRALTTEGFISCPDVEAFERELLVYGEERDDLTVSGAPLVFQKSSVVSV
;
A
#
# COMPACT_ATOMS: atom_id res chain seq x y z
N MET A 1 16.58 -38.28 24.72
CA MET A 1 16.03 -37.23 23.84
C MET A 1 14.74 -36.75 24.47
N ALA A 2 14.80 -35.64 25.21
CA ALA A 2 13.65 -35.02 25.85
C ALA A 2 13.19 -33.84 25.00
N ALA A 3 11.88 -33.69 24.82
CA ALA A 3 11.26 -32.62 24.05
C ALA A 3 11.04 -31.38 24.95
N GLU A 4 11.43 -30.22 24.44
CA GLU A 4 11.22 -28.90 25.06
C GLU A 4 9.74 -28.48 24.97
N PRO A 5 9.16 -27.85 26.01
CA PRO A 5 7.79 -27.35 25.98
C PRO A 5 7.69 -25.97 25.29
N GLY A 6 6.70 -25.84 24.40
CA GLY A 6 6.45 -24.63 23.62
C GLY A 6 5.99 -23.44 24.47
N VAL A 7 6.55 -22.27 24.15
CA VAL A 7 6.17 -20.96 24.72
C VAL A 7 4.87 -20.49 24.05
N LEU A 8 3.80 -20.36 24.83
CA LEU A 8 2.56 -19.70 24.41
C LEU A 8 2.70 -18.18 24.64
N THR A 9 2.81 -17.42 23.56
CA THR A 9 2.73 -15.95 23.61
C THR A 9 1.27 -15.53 23.71
N LEU A 10 0.87 -15.00 24.87
CA LEU A 10 -0.44 -14.37 25.08
C LEU A 10 -0.48 -13.01 24.38
N ILE A 11 -1.25 -12.89 23.30
CA ILE A 11 -1.56 -11.60 22.67
C ILE A 11 -2.73 -10.98 23.43
N ASN A 12 -2.46 -9.86 24.10
CA ASN A 12 -3.45 -9.09 24.85
C ASN A 12 -4.26 -8.22 23.87
N LEU A 13 -5.50 -8.64 23.57
CA LEU A 13 -6.44 -7.86 22.75
C LEU A 13 -7.21 -6.88 23.65
N SER A 14 -6.63 -5.69 23.84
CA SER A 14 -7.33 -4.56 24.44
C SER A 14 -8.42 -4.05 23.47
N TYR A 15 -9.66 -4.03 23.95
CA TYR A 15 -10.85 -3.57 23.24
C TYR A 15 -10.69 -2.19 22.58
N ILE A 16 -10.94 -2.10 21.27
CA ILE A 16 -11.21 -0.83 20.58
C ILE A 16 -12.72 -0.59 20.65
N LEU A 17 -13.14 0.36 21.49
CA LEU A 17 -14.50 0.89 21.49
C LEU A 17 -14.68 1.83 20.30
N ILE A 18 -15.37 1.37 19.25
CA ILE A 18 -15.80 2.25 18.16
C ILE A 18 -17.05 3.00 18.65
N ASN A 19 -16.89 4.30 18.93
CA ASN A 19 -17.99 5.22 19.18
C ASN A 19 -18.68 5.58 17.86
N ASP A 20 -19.80 4.93 17.55
CA ASP A 20 -20.69 5.37 16.47
C ASP A 20 -21.61 6.49 17.00
N ARG A 21 -21.27 7.75 16.72
CA ARG A 21 -22.16 8.89 16.95
C ARG A 21 -22.93 9.21 15.67
N ARG A 22 -24.08 8.57 15.49
CA ARG A 22 -25.17 9.17 14.70
C ARG A 22 -26.06 10.01 15.60
N SER A 23 -25.92 11.32 15.45
CA SER A 23 -26.80 12.33 16.02
C SER A 23 -28.19 12.25 15.38
N SER A 24 -29.18 11.83 16.15
CA SER A 24 -30.57 12.23 15.97
C SER A 24 -31.11 12.67 17.33
N GLY A 25 -31.64 13.89 17.38
CA GLY A 25 -32.09 14.54 18.59
C GLY A 25 -33.37 13.91 19.14
N LEU A 26 -33.52 14.00 20.47
CA LEU A 26 -34.73 14.35 21.23
C LEU A 26 -34.45 14.08 22.72
N SER A 27 -34.75 15.07 23.56
CA SER A 27 -34.80 14.98 25.03
C SER A 27 -36.27 14.93 25.49
N PRO A 28 -36.57 14.81 26.79
CA PRO A 28 -36.22 13.75 27.74
C PRO A 28 -37.47 13.21 28.45
N LEU A 29 -37.31 12.16 29.27
CA LEU A 29 -38.12 11.70 30.42
C LEU A 29 -38.44 10.19 30.34
N GLY A 30 -38.08 9.45 31.38
CA GLY A 30 -38.63 8.10 31.60
C GLY A 30 -37.68 7.10 32.24
N THR A 31 -37.64 7.13 33.57
CA THR A 31 -37.67 5.95 34.46
C THR A 31 -36.65 4.83 34.24
N ARG A 32 -35.68 4.78 35.17
CA ARG A 32 -34.78 3.65 35.41
C ARG A 32 -35.56 2.37 35.70
N ARG A 33 -35.32 1.29 34.94
CA ARG A 33 -35.54 -0.10 35.36
C ARG A 33 -34.21 -0.85 35.31
N LEU A 34 -33.76 -1.30 36.47
CA LEU A 34 -32.77 -2.36 36.62
C LEU A 34 -33.45 -3.68 36.24
N VAL A 35 -33.03 -4.28 35.14
CA VAL A 35 -33.39 -5.65 34.77
C VAL A 35 -32.14 -6.51 35.01
N GLY A 36 -32.29 -7.52 35.88
CA GLY A 36 -31.22 -8.41 36.27
C GLY A 36 -30.62 -9.17 35.09
N LEU A 37 -29.30 -9.08 34.95
CA LEU A 37 -28.52 -9.92 34.07
C LEU A 37 -28.39 -11.31 34.72
N TYR A 38 -29.22 -12.25 34.27
CA TYR A 38 -28.92 -13.66 34.42
C TYR A 38 -27.71 -13.97 33.54
N GLY A 39 -26.62 -14.41 34.17
CA GLY A 39 -25.43 -14.89 33.50
C GLY A 39 -25.74 -16.13 32.68
N LEU A 40 -25.78 -15.97 31.36
CA LEU A 40 -25.59 -17.07 30.43
C LEU A 40 -24.09 -17.16 30.15
N CYS A 41 -23.45 -18.12 30.80
CA CYS A 41 -22.14 -18.62 30.43
C CYS A 41 -22.29 -19.33 29.07
N LEU A 42 -22.11 -18.57 27.99
CA LEU A 42 -21.99 -19.17 26.67
C LEU A 42 -20.61 -19.83 26.55
N PRO A 43 -20.51 -21.04 25.97
CA PRO A 43 -19.24 -21.70 25.77
C PRO A 43 -18.33 -20.85 24.86
N VAL A 44 -17.05 -20.75 25.25
CA VAL A 44 -15.98 -19.98 24.57
C VAL A 44 -15.76 -20.39 23.10
N GLU A 45 -16.39 -21.49 22.68
CA GLU A 45 -16.21 -22.10 21.35
C GLU A 45 -17.05 -21.46 20.23
N MET A 46 -17.87 -20.44 20.52
CA MET A 46 -18.80 -19.85 19.54
C MET A 46 -18.68 -18.34 19.31
N GLN A 47 -17.51 -17.74 19.56
CA GLN A 47 -17.26 -16.29 19.30
C GLN A 47 -16.19 -15.97 18.25
N MET A 48 -15.66 -16.95 17.50
CA MET A 48 -14.66 -16.70 16.45
C MET A 48 -15.20 -16.61 15.01
N LYS A 49 -16.51 -16.73 14.77
CA LYS A 49 -17.08 -16.77 13.40
C LYS A 49 -17.48 -15.41 12.81
N SER A 50 -17.09 -14.29 13.41
CA SER A 50 -17.39 -12.97 12.86
C SER A 50 -16.29 -11.96 13.19
N LEU A 51 -15.04 -12.29 12.85
CA LEU A 51 -14.09 -11.23 12.57
C LEU A 51 -14.52 -10.56 11.27
N SER A 52 -14.90 -9.28 11.35
CA SER A 52 -15.16 -8.44 10.19
C SER A 52 -14.02 -8.59 9.17
N SER A 53 -14.32 -8.50 7.87
CA SER A 53 -13.30 -8.45 6.80
C SER A 53 -12.21 -7.42 7.08
N THR A 54 -12.51 -6.39 7.87
CA THR A 54 -11.55 -5.41 8.37
C THR A 54 -10.51 -6.03 9.31
N ALA A 55 -10.90 -6.88 10.26
CA ALA A 55 -9.99 -7.49 11.23
C ALA A 55 -9.04 -8.53 10.61
N ILE A 56 -9.46 -9.22 9.54
CA ILE A 56 -8.58 -10.13 8.79
C ILE A 56 -7.50 -9.37 7.99
N ARG A 57 -7.78 -8.15 7.54
CA ARG A 57 -6.76 -7.29 6.89
C ARG A 57 -5.66 -6.85 7.86
N TYR A 58 -5.97 -6.66 9.14
CA TYR A 58 -4.99 -6.20 10.14
C TYR A 58 -3.94 -7.25 10.54
N LEU A 59 -4.22 -8.55 10.40
CA LEU A 59 -3.29 -9.61 10.83
C LEU A 59 -2.18 -9.92 9.81
N ASN A 60 -2.18 -9.27 8.63
CA ASN A 60 -1.20 -9.51 7.56
C ASN A 60 -0.23 -8.34 7.30
N MET A 61 -0.20 -7.31 8.16
CA MET A 61 0.65 -6.12 8.02
C MET A 61 1.99 -6.23 8.75
N THR A 62 2.74 -7.31 8.56
CA THR A 62 4.05 -7.49 9.24
C THR A 62 5.22 -6.86 8.50
N GLN A 63 5.04 -6.41 7.25
CA GLN A 63 6.14 -5.79 6.53
C GLN A 63 6.32 -4.36 7.02
N THR A 64 7.47 -4.10 7.64
CA THR A 64 7.89 -2.79 8.15
C THR A 64 9.13 -2.27 7.43
N ALA A 65 9.67 -3.03 6.49
CA ALA A 65 10.91 -2.76 5.77
C ALA A 65 10.81 -3.22 4.31
N LEU A 66 11.62 -2.61 3.45
CA LEU A 66 11.81 -3.09 2.09
C LEU A 66 12.55 -4.44 2.13
N GLU A 67 12.24 -5.29 1.17
CA GLU A 67 13.05 -6.48 0.90
C GLU A 67 14.09 -6.13 -0.18
N PRO A 68 15.40 -6.30 0.08
CA PRO A 68 16.44 -6.08 -0.93
C PRO A 68 16.16 -6.88 -2.20
N ALA A 69 16.57 -6.32 -3.35
CA ALA A 69 16.34 -6.91 -4.67
C ALA A 69 14.85 -7.15 -5.00
N CYS A 70 13.94 -6.35 -4.44
CA CYS A 70 12.52 -6.38 -4.81
C CYS A 70 12.09 -5.06 -5.45
N LEU A 71 11.12 -5.16 -6.36
CA LEU A 71 10.48 -4.01 -7.00
C LEU A 71 9.22 -3.65 -6.24
N TYR A 72 9.01 -2.34 -6.06
CA TYR A 72 7.84 -1.77 -5.42
C TYR A 72 7.21 -0.70 -6.31
N ALA A 73 5.88 -0.69 -6.37
CA ALA A 73 5.12 0.49 -6.76
C ALA A 73 4.89 1.33 -5.51
N VAL A 74 5.36 2.58 -5.51
CA VAL A 74 5.24 3.47 -4.36
C VAL A 74 4.51 4.73 -4.75
N LEU A 75 3.49 5.07 -3.96
CA LEU A 75 2.78 6.34 -4.05
C LEU A 75 3.34 7.31 -3.02
N PHE A 76 3.56 8.55 -3.46
CA PHE A 76 3.86 9.66 -2.58
C PHE A 76 2.69 10.65 -2.60
N SER A 77 2.12 10.94 -1.44
CA SER A 77 1.12 11.98 -1.24
C SER A 77 1.66 13.34 -1.65
N ARG A 78 0.79 14.17 -2.25
CA ARG A 78 1.03 15.59 -2.50
C ARG A 78 0.26 16.49 -1.53
N GLY A 79 -0.53 15.91 -0.63
CA GLY A 79 -1.38 16.62 0.33
C GLY A 79 -2.59 17.32 -0.26
N ASP A 80 -2.93 17.04 -1.53
CA ASP A 80 -4.06 17.63 -2.25
C ASP A 80 -5.02 16.57 -2.80
N GLY A 81 -4.98 15.35 -2.25
CA GLY A 81 -5.72 14.19 -2.78
C GLY A 81 -5.12 13.60 -4.05
N THR A 82 -3.96 14.09 -4.51
CA THR A 82 -3.24 13.53 -5.66
C THR A 82 -1.90 12.91 -5.27
N PHE A 83 -1.43 11.98 -6.12
CA PHE A 83 -0.25 11.18 -5.83
C PHE A 83 0.82 11.32 -6.90
N HIS A 84 2.07 11.19 -6.47
CA HIS A 84 3.21 10.99 -7.32
C HIS A 84 3.54 9.50 -7.44
N TRP A 85 3.57 9.01 -8.67
CA TRP A 85 3.65 7.58 -9.01
C TRP A 85 5.08 7.18 -9.35
N THR A 86 5.58 6.12 -8.72
CA THR A 86 7.00 5.75 -8.84
C THR A 86 7.21 4.24 -8.82
N ILE A 87 8.30 3.80 -9.45
CA ILE A 87 8.85 2.45 -9.29
C ILE A 87 10.09 2.56 -8.41
N CYS A 88 10.16 1.75 -7.37
CA CYS A 88 11.30 1.70 -6.46
C CYS A 88 11.93 0.31 -6.51
N ALA A 89 13.23 0.23 -6.77
CA ALA A 89 13.99 -1.00 -6.65
C ALA A 89 14.79 -0.99 -5.35
N ALA A 90 14.43 -1.85 -4.40
CA ALA A 90 15.01 -1.87 -3.08
C ALA A 90 16.48 -2.34 -3.11
N VAL A 91 17.37 -1.53 -2.57
CA VAL A 91 18.79 -1.83 -2.42
C VAL A 91 19.04 -2.51 -1.08
N ASP A 92 18.43 -1.97 -0.02
CA ASP A 92 18.44 -2.52 1.33
C ASP A 92 17.04 -2.42 1.98
N GLU A 93 16.97 -2.59 3.30
CA GLU A 93 15.72 -2.56 4.07
C GLU A 93 15.01 -1.20 4.13
N ARG A 94 15.72 -0.13 3.78
CA ARG A 94 15.27 1.26 3.90
C ARG A 94 15.37 2.04 2.60
N THR A 95 16.44 1.81 1.85
CA THR A 95 16.79 2.58 0.66
C THR A 95 16.40 1.86 -0.62
N ALA A 96 15.96 2.64 -1.60
CA ALA A 96 15.64 2.16 -2.93
C ALA A 96 16.14 3.13 -4.00
N MET A 97 16.44 2.59 -5.19
CA MET A 97 16.52 3.38 -6.39
C MET A 97 15.10 3.79 -6.79
N LYS A 98 14.75 5.06 -6.59
CA LYS A 98 13.46 5.64 -6.96
C LYS A 98 13.53 6.10 -8.41
N MET A 99 12.65 5.57 -9.25
CA MET A 99 12.58 5.83 -10.70
C MET A 99 11.20 6.36 -11.04
N HIS A 100 11.14 7.53 -11.68
CA HIS A 100 9.87 8.19 -11.99
C HIS A 100 9.97 9.20 -13.14
N ALA A 101 8.81 9.62 -13.65
CA ALA A 101 8.72 10.84 -14.45
C ALA A 101 8.44 12.04 -13.53
N THR A 102 9.25 13.09 -13.63
CA THR A 102 9.09 14.34 -12.88
C THR A 102 8.94 15.54 -13.82
N ASN A 103 8.35 16.64 -13.33
CA ASN A 103 8.11 17.85 -14.12
C ASN A 103 8.48 19.10 -13.33
N THR A 104 9.75 19.49 -13.39
CA THR A 104 10.22 20.77 -12.81
C THR A 104 10.11 21.90 -13.83
N LEU A 105 10.55 21.67 -15.07
CA LEU A 105 10.44 22.60 -16.20
C LEU A 105 9.84 21.91 -17.43
N ALA A 106 10.25 20.66 -17.65
CA ALA A 106 9.70 19.74 -18.63
C ALA A 106 9.62 18.34 -18.02
N TRP A 107 8.82 17.47 -18.62
CA TRP A 107 8.76 16.07 -18.23
C TRP A 107 10.08 15.37 -18.55
N VAL A 108 10.73 14.82 -17.53
CA VAL A 108 11.98 14.09 -17.64
C VAL A 108 11.93 12.83 -16.80
N TYR A 109 12.70 11.81 -17.21
CA TYR A 109 13.00 10.68 -16.36
C TYR A 109 13.99 11.12 -15.29
N GLU A 110 13.75 10.69 -14.05
CA GLU A 110 14.68 10.86 -12.96
C GLU A 110 14.83 9.53 -12.22
N GLN A 111 16.07 9.20 -11.89
CA GLN A 111 16.42 8.14 -10.96
C GLN A 111 17.25 8.72 -9.82
N LYS A 112 16.95 8.30 -8.58
CA LYS A 112 17.67 8.77 -7.40
C LYS A 112 17.59 7.75 -6.27
N MET A 113 18.70 7.55 -5.55
CA MET A 113 18.66 6.83 -4.27
C MET A 113 17.84 7.60 -3.24
N HIS A 114 16.93 6.91 -2.57
CA HIS A 114 15.97 7.51 -1.64
C HIS A 114 15.78 6.58 -0.43
N ASP A 115 15.83 7.12 0.80
CA ASP A 115 15.34 6.41 2.00
C ASP A 115 13.81 6.51 2.00
N ILE A 116 13.16 5.42 1.60
CA ILE A 116 11.72 5.38 1.37
C ILE A 116 10.96 5.39 2.71
N LEU A 117 11.54 4.83 3.76
CA LEU A 117 10.91 4.72 5.07
C LEU A 117 10.88 6.05 5.83
N GLU A 118 11.90 6.89 5.64
CA GLU A 118 11.94 8.25 6.22
C GLU A 118 11.20 9.30 5.38
N SER A 119 10.62 8.89 4.25
CA SER A 119 9.95 9.82 3.37
C SER A 119 8.58 10.20 3.92
N VAL A 120 8.46 11.43 4.44
CA VAL A 120 7.21 11.97 5.00
C VAL A 120 6.04 12.00 4.02
N SER A 121 6.31 11.94 2.72
CA SER A 121 5.28 11.90 1.69
C SER A 121 4.99 10.49 1.17
N ALA A 122 5.79 9.47 1.49
CA ALA A 122 5.50 8.10 1.05
C ALA A 122 4.31 7.55 1.82
N CYS A 123 3.21 7.24 1.11
CA CYS A 123 1.98 6.78 1.73
C CYS A 123 1.83 5.27 1.69
N VAL A 124 2.06 4.67 0.53
CA VAL A 124 1.88 3.23 0.29
C VAL A 124 2.99 2.67 -0.58
N ALA A 125 3.51 1.51 -0.20
CA ALA A 125 4.39 0.68 -1.00
C ALA A 125 3.76 -0.69 -1.26
N VAL A 126 3.71 -1.10 -2.52
CA VAL A 126 3.24 -2.44 -2.92
C VAL A 126 4.37 -3.17 -3.61
N LYS A 127 4.74 -4.34 -3.09
CA LYS A 127 5.72 -5.20 -3.77
C LYS A 127 5.11 -5.74 -5.07
N ILE A 128 5.80 -5.54 -6.18
CA ILE A 128 5.33 -5.90 -7.53
C ILE A 128 6.20 -6.93 -8.23
N GLY A 129 7.39 -7.24 -7.69
CA GLY A 129 8.25 -8.26 -8.25
C GLY A 129 9.51 -8.48 -7.43
N LYS A 130 10.28 -9.50 -7.81
CA LYS A 130 11.55 -9.87 -7.20
C LYS A 130 12.61 -10.00 -8.28
N LEU A 131 13.74 -9.34 -8.07
CA LEU A 131 14.91 -9.41 -8.93
C LEU A 131 15.79 -10.61 -8.51
N SER A 132 16.66 -11.06 -9.41
CA SER A 132 17.60 -12.13 -9.08
C SER A 132 18.70 -11.62 -8.14
N SER A 133 19.09 -10.35 -8.29
CA SER A 133 20.02 -9.66 -7.41
C SER A 133 19.84 -8.14 -7.46
N THR A 134 20.48 -7.42 -6.55
CA THR A 134 20.56 -5.95 -6.60
C THR A 134 21.33 -5.43 -7.82
N ALA A 135 22.13 -6.25 -8.50
CA ALA A 135 22.80 -5.87 -9.74
C ALA A 135 21.81 -5.70 -10.91
N ASP A 136 20.61 -6.30 -10.84
CA ASP A 136 19.57 -6.13 -11.87
C ASP A 136 18.88 -4.75 -11.81
N ILE A 137 19.12 -3.95 -10.76
CA ILE A 137 18.52 -2.63 -10.59
C ILE A 137 18.92 -1.70 -11.76
N ASP A 138 20.17 -1.75 -12.21
CA ASP A 138 20.64 -0.94 -13.33
C ASP A 138 19.97 -1.34 -14.64
N ARG A 139 19.68 -2.64 -14.82
CA ARG A 139 18.95 -3.15 -16.00
C ARG A 139 17.49 -2.66 -15.98
N VAL A 140 16.85 -2.68 -14.81
CA VAL A 140 15.50 -2.11 -14.63
C VAL A 140 15.52 -0.62 -14.92
N SER A 141 16.44 0.15 -14.36
CA SER A 141 16.51 1.59 -14.60
C SER A 141 16.74 1.92 -16.08
N SER A 142 17.68 1.23 -16.72
CA SER A 142 17.99 1.40 -18.15
C SER A 142 16.81 1.04 -19.05
N LEU A 143 15.94 0.13 -18.62
CA LEU A 143 14.68 -0.18 -19.31
C LEU A 143 13.68 0.98 -19.15
N LEU A 144 13.48 1.46 -17.93
CA LEU A 144 12.49 2.49 -17.61
C LEU A 144 12.85 3.86 -18.16
N GLU A 145 14.14 4.18 -18.29
CA GLU A 145 14.66 5.41 -18.90
C GLU A 145 14.25 5.55 -20.37
N LYS A 146 14.10 4.43 -21.10
CA LYS A 146 13.75 4.42 -22.52
C LYS A 146 12.28 4.78 -22.79
N ILE A 147 11.44 4.86 -21.76
CA ILE A 147 10.03 5.15 -21.91
C ILE A 147 9.85 6.63 -22.31
N PRO A 148 9.21 6.92 -23.46
CA PRO A 148 9.04 8.29 -23.92
C PRO A 148 8.22 9.16 -22.93
N MET A 149 8.66 10.40 -22.71
CA MET A 149 7.93 11.42 -21.92
C MET A 149 6.78 12.06 -22.72
N SER A 150 5.93 11.21 -23.32
CA SER A 150 4.81 11.63 -24.18
C SER A 150 3.62 10.69 -23.99
N ILE A 151 2.42 11.12 -24.37
CA ILE A 151 1.21 10.31 -24.23
C ILE A 151 1.26 9.14 -25.23
N PRO A 152 1.30 7.87 -24.76
CA PRO A 152 1.28 6.71 -25.63
C PRO A 152 0.02 6.68 -26.50
N PRO A 153 0.08 6.12 -27.72
CA PRO A 153 -1.07 6.08 -28.64
C PRO A 153 -2.37 5.56 -28.00
N ALA A 154 -2.27 4.52 -27.15
CA ALA A 154 -3.39 3.92 -26.45
C ALA A 154 -4.17 4.90 -25.54
N TYR A 155 -3.52 5.98 -25.09
CA TYR A 155 -4.10 6.94 -24.16
C TYR A 155 -4.49 8.27 -24.80
N ARG A 156 -4.11 8.54 -26.05
CA ARG A 156 -4.33 9.87 -26.69
C ARG A 156 -5.79 10.28 -26.76
N ALA A 157 -6.71 9.32 -26.83
CA ALA A 157 -8.14 9.58 -26.85
C ALA A 157 -8.73 9.96 -25.48
N ILE A 158 -8.10 9.55 -24.38
CA ILE A 158 -8.64 9.71 -23.02
C ILE A 158 -7.79 10.65 -22.14
N GLU A 159 -6.51 10.81 -22.44
CA GLU A 159 -5.57 11.67 -21.71
C GLU A 159 -5.24 12.92 -22.51
N ARG A 160 -5.54 14.10 -21.94
CA ARG A 160 -5.25 15.39 -22.58
C ARG A 160 -3.82 15.86 -22.40
N ARG A 161 -3.14 15.40 -21.35
CA ARG A 161 -1.79 15.84 -20.96
C ARG A 161 -0.99 14.69 -20.38
N PHE A 162 0.32 14.70 -20.62
CA PHE A 162 1.23 13.75 -20.00
C PHE A 162 1.31 13.99 -18.48
N ARG A 163 1.39 12.89 -17.72
CA ARG A 163 1.45 12.86 -16.25
C ARG A 163 2.34 11.71 -15.82
N CYS A 164 2.93 11.78 -14.63
CA CYS A 164 3.75 10.68 -14.08
C CYS A 164 2.97 9.36 -13.96
N ARG A 165 1.66 9.42 -13.72
CA ARG A 165 0.75 8.26 -13.78
C ARG A 165 0.79 7.55 -15.14
N ILE A 166 0.82 8.29 -16.25
CA ILE A 166 0.88 7.70 -17.60
C ILE A 166 2.22 6.98 -17.79
N TRP A 167 3.32 7.63 -17.42
CA TRP A 167 4.65 7.00 -17.44
C TRP A 167 4.69 5.72 -16.59
N PHE A 168 4.13 5.76 -15.38
CA PHE A 168 4.07 4.63 -14.47
C PHE A 168 3.34 3.43 -15.08
N LYS A 169 2.22 3.66 -15.78
CA LYS A 169 1.50 2.59 -16.48
C LYS A 169 2.28 2.00 -17.65
N GLU A 170 3.10 2.79 -18.35
CA GLU A 170 4.02 2.26 -19.36
C GLU A 170 5.18 1.49 -18.72
N ALA A 171 5.68 1.96 -17.57
CA ALA A 171 6.72 1.26 -16.81
C ALA A 171 6.27 -0.14 -16.39
N LEU A 172 5.04 -0.30 -15.90
CA LEU A 172 4.49 -1.61 -15.57
C LEU A 172 4.39 -2.54 -16.79
N ARG A 173 4.01 -2.01 -17.96
CA ARG A 173 3.98 -2.79 -19.21
C ARG A 173 5.37 -3.22 -19.65
N ALA A 174 6.34 -2.30 -19.60
CA ALA A 174 7.73 -2.59 -19.96
C ALA A 174 8.33 -3.66 -19.04
N LEU A 175 8.13 -3.54 -17.73
CA LEU A 175 8.57 -4.52 -16.74
C LEU A 175 7.91 -5.89 -16.95
N THR A 176 6.62 -5.91 -17.28
CA THR A 176 5.90 -7.16 -17.56
C THR A 176 6.43 -7.83 -18.83
N THR A 177 6.68 -7.04 -19.87
CA THR A 177 7.21 -7.52 -21.16
C THR A 177 8.61 -8.13 -21.01
N GLU A 178 9.45 -7.54 -20.16
CA GLU A 178 10.80 -8.05 -19.85
C GLU A 178 10.81 -9.16 -18.79
N GLY A 179 9.64 -9.54 -18.24
CA GLY A 179 9.52 -10.62 -17.26
C GLY A 179 9.99 -10.26 -15.85
N PHE A 180 10.14 -8.98 -15.51
CA PHE A 180 10.49 -8.55 -14.15
C PHE A 180 9.31 -8.61 -13.18
N ILE A 181 8.08 -8.44 -13.70
CA ILE A 181 6.83 -8.52 -12.94
C ILE A 181 5.78 -9.29 -13.74
N SER A 182 4.71 -9.72 -13.07
CA SER A 182 3.52 -10.29 -13.71
C SER A 182 2.31 -9.42 -13.38
N CYS A 183 1.98 -8.49 -14.29
CA CYS A 183 0.85 -7.56 -14.16
C CYS A 183 -0.07 -7.67 -15.39
N PRO A 184 -1.10 -8.55 -15.34
CA PRO A 184 -1.97 -8.78 -16.49
C PRO A 184 -2.94 -7.62 -16.78
N ASP A 185 -3.29 -6.84 -15.76
CA ASP A 185 -4.18 -5.68 -15.88
C ASP A 185 -3.60 -4.46 -15.15
N VAL A 186 -2.86 -3.64 -15.90
CA VAL A 186 -2.25 -2.40 -15.41
C VAL A 186 -3.29 -1.38 -14.93
N GLU A 187 -4.47 -1.33 -15.54
CA GLU A 187 -5.51 -0.37 -15.15
C GLU A 187 -6.19 -0.79 -13.84
N ALA A 188 -6.42 -2.09 -13.65
CA ALA A 188 -6.90 -2.61 -12.37
C ALA A 188 -5.89 -2.37 -11.25
N PHE A 189 -4.61 -2.62 -11.50
CA PHE A 189 -3.57 -2.38 -10.51
C PHE A 189 -3.44 -0.88 -10.15
N GLU A 190 -3.56 0.00 -11.14
CA GLU A 190 -3.56 1.44 -10.91
C GLU A 190 -4.75 1.90 -10.04
N ARG A 191 -5.97 1.38 -10.30
CA ARG A 191 -7.13 1.66 -9.45
C ARG A 191 -6.95 1.14 -8.03
N GLU A 192 -6.36 -0.05 -7.88
CA GLU A 192 -6.07 -0.64 -6.56
C GLU A 192 -5.09 0.25 -5.77
N LEU A 193 -3.99 0.67 -6.39
CA LEU A 193 -3.03 1.59 -5.77
C LEU A 193 -3.68 2.92 -5.39
N LEU A 194 -4.56 3.46 -6.24
CA LEU A 194 -5.27 4.70 -5.94
C LEU A 194 -6.13 4.57 -4.68
N VAL A 195 -6.88 3.47 -4.53
CA VAL A 195 -7.67 3.20 -3.31
C VAL A 195 -6.76 3.16 -2.08
N TYR A 196 -5.61 2.47 -2.15
CA TYR A 196 -4.68 2.45 -1.03
C TYR A 196 -4.11 3.83 -0.70
N GLY A 197 -3.79 4.62 -1.72
CA GLY A 197 -3.31 6.00 -1.56
C GLY A 197 -4.35 6.89 -0.90
N GLU A 198 -5.60 6.86 -1.39
CA GLU A 198 -6.73 7.63 -0.87
C GLU A 198 -7.04 7.28 0.59
N GLU A 199 -7.02 6.00 0.96
CA GLU A 199 -7.19 5.55 2.35
C GLU A 199 -6.07 6.04 3.28
N ARG A 200 -4.91 6.44 2.73
CA ARG A 200 -3.72 6.84 3.48
C ARG A 200 -3.37 8.32 3.41
N ASP A 201 -3.96 9.08 2.50
CA ASP A 201 -3.52 10.45 2.20
C ASP A 201 -3.54 11.36 3.43
N ASP A 202 -4.69 11.48 4.09
CA ASP A 202 -4.85 12.31 5.30
C ASP A 202 -3.89 11.89 6.42
N LEU A 203 -3.69 10.58 6.59
CA LEU A 203 -2.79 10.04 7.60
C LEU A 203 -1.33 10.39 7.29
N THR A 204 -0.90 10.21 6.04
CA THR A 204 0.45 10.57 5.59
C THR A 204 0.71 12.07 5.76
N VAL A 205 -0.25 12.93 5.39
CA VAL A 205 -0.14 14.39 5.59
C VAL A 205 0.02 14.74 7.08
N SER A 206 -0.61 13.97 7.98
CA SER A 206 -0.45 14.12 9.43
C SER A 206 0.81 13.48 10.02
N GLY A 207 1.70 12.92 9.17
CA GLY A 207 2.98 12.33 9.57
C GLY A 207 2.91 10.84 9.91
N ALA A 208 1.83 10.13 9.54
CA ALA A 208 1.80 8.68 9.67
C ALA A 208 2.85 8.04 8.75
N PRO A 209 3.51 6.96 9.20
CA PRO A 209 4.53 6.31 8.40
C PRO A 209 3.94 5.62 7.17
N LEU A 210 4.81 5.38 6.18
CA LEU A 210 4.56 4.51 5.03
C LEU A 210 3.99 3.16 5.47
N VAL A 211 3.08 2.60 4.67
CA VAL A 211 2.66 1.22 4.84
C VAL A 211 2.83 0.35 3.61
N PHE A 212 3.06 -0.93 3.90
CA PHE A 212 3.18 -1.98 2.91
C PHE A 212 1.83 -2.64 2.68
N GLN A 213 1.47 -2.80 1.41
CA GLN A 213 0.24 -3.45 0.98
C GLN A 213 0.55 -4.61 0.03
N LYS A 214 -0.35 -5.58 -0.01
CA LYS A 214 -0.32 -6.66 -1.01
C LYS A 214 -1.26 -6.33 -2.15
N SER A 215 -0.80 -6.57 -3.39
CA SER A 215 -1.68 -6.46 -4.55
C SER A 215 -2.52 -7.73 -4.71
N SER A 216 -3.77 -7.55 -5.13
CA SER A 216 -4.61 -8.64 -5.65
C SER A 216 -4.45 -8.84 -7.16
N VAL A 217 -3.80 -7.90 -7.85
CA VAL A 217 -3.66 -7.86 -9.31
C VAL A 217 -2.28 -8.32 -9.77
N VAL A 218 -1.24 -7.94 -9.03
CA VAL A 218 0.16 -8.28 -9.34
C VAL A 218 0.61 -9.46 -8.50
N SER A 219 1.15 -10.48 -9.16
CA SER A 219 1.79 -11.62 -8.49
C SER A 219 3.28 -11.40 -8.35
N VAL A 220 3.80 -11.62 -7.13
CA VAL A 220 5.24 -11.57 -6.79
C VAL A 220 5.82 -12.97 -6.77
#